data_AF-A0A9E5N6C4-F1
#
_entry.id   AF-A0A9E5N6C4-F1
#
_cell.length_a   1.000
_cell.length_b   1.000
_cell.length_c   1.000
_cell.angle_alpha   90.00
_cell.angle_beta   90.00
_cell.angle_gamma   90.00
#
_symmetry.space_group_name_H-M   'P 1'
#
loop_
_entity.id
_entity.type
_entity.pdbx_description
1 polymer ?
#
loop_
_entity_poly.entity_id
_entity_poly.type
_entity_poly.pdbx_seq_one_letter_code
_entity_poly.pdbx_strand_id
1 'polypeptide(L)' 'RVGGTQTLKVDTRIIAATNRDLANAVEENKFREDLFFRLNVISFTLPP' A
#
# COMPACT_ATOMS: atom_id res chain seq x y z
N ARG A 1 20.08 6.44 2.03
CA ARG A 1 21.01 5.66 2.88
C ARG A 1 20.33 4.33 3.18
N VAL A 2 20.87 3.21 2.72
CA VAL A 2 20.36 1.86 3.05
C VAL A 2 21.32 1.27 4.09
N GLY A 3 20.80 0.70 5.19
CA GLY A 3 21.60 0.14 6.30
C GLY A 3 21.69 1.00 7.58
N GLY A 4 20.89 2.05 7.73
CA GLY A 4 20.80 2.78 9.00
C GLY A 4 20.10 1.95 10.08
N THR A 5 20.75 1.76 11.24
CA THR A 5 20.20 0.99 12.37
C THR A 5 19.30 1.82 13.30
N GLN A 6 19.25 3.14 13.13
CA GLN A 6 18.40 4.03 13.91
C GLN A 6 17.06 4.27 13.22
N THR A 7 15.98 4.01 13.95
CA THR A 7 14.62 4.35 13.56
C THR A 7 14.40 5.86 13.62
N LEU A 8 13.99 6.46 12.51
CA LEU A 8 13.59 7.87 12.46
C LEU A 8 12.07 7.96 12.61
N LYS A 9 11.59 8.80 13.54
CA LYS A 9 10.17 9.11 13.63
C LYS A 9 9.79 10.06 12.50
N VAL A 10 8.70 9.74 11.81
CA VAL A 10 8.14 10.56 10.74
C VAL A 10 6.63 10.68 10.93
N ASP A 11 6.10 11.87 10.66
CA ASP A 11 4.67 12.12 10.54
C ASP A 11 4.37 12.32 9.05
N THR A 12 3.64 11.38 8.45
CA THR A 12 3.46 11.32 6.99
C THR A 12 2.07 10.84 6.63
N ARG A 13 1.55 11.37 5.53
CA ARG A 13 0.33 10.88 4.88
C ARG A 13 0.71 10.07 3.66
N ILE A 14 0.27 8.82 3.60
CA ILE A 14 0.54 7.90 2.49
C ILE A 14 -0.61 7.97 1.48
N ILE A 15 -0.29 8.10 0.21
CA ILE A 15 -1.23 7.98 -0.92
C ILE A 15 -0.65 6.96 -1.89
N ALA A 16 -1.46 5.98 -2.30
CA ALA A 16 -1.07 4.95 -3.25
C ALA A 16 -2.06 4.91 -4.41
N ALA A 17 -1.56 4.65 -5.61
CA ALA A 17 -2.37 4.46 -6.81
C ALA A 17 -1.85 3.23 -7.58
N THR A 18 -2.77 2.43 -8.10
CA THR A 18 -2.47 1.23 -8.87
C THR A 18 -3.46 1.13 -10.02
N ASN A 19 -2.99 0.64 -11.17
CA ASN A 19 -3.85 0.27 -12.31
C ASN A 19 -4.19 -1.22 -12.33
N ARG A 20 -3.73 -1.98 -11.33
CA ARG A 20 -4.01 -3.41 -11.14
C ARG A 20 -5.03 -3.58 -10.03
N ASP A 21 -5.86 -4.60 -10.18
CA ASP A 21 -6.77 -5.02 -9.12
C ASP A 21 -5.98 -5.63 -7.96
N LEU A 22 -5.92 -4.90 -6.84
CA LEU A 22 -5.21 -5.32 -5.64
C LEU A 22 -5.93 -6.45 -4.91
N ALA A 23 -7.25 -6.58 -5.02
CA ALA A 23 -7.97 -7.67 -4.37
C ALA A 23 -7.55 -9.02 -4.98
N ASN A 24 -7.56 -9.11 -6.31
CA ASN A 24 -7.06 -10.30 -7.02
C ASN A 24 -5.57 -10.57 -6.72
N ALA A 25 -4.75 -9.52 -6.62
CA ALA A 25 -3.33 -9.70 -6.32
C ALA A 25 -3.07 -10.25 -4.91
N VAL A 26 -3.97 -9.96 -3.95
CA VAL A 26 -3.93 -10.56 -2.60
C VAL A 26 -4.32 -12.04 -2.67
N GLU A 27 -5.39 -12.39 -3.39
CA GLU A 27 -5.81 -13.79 -3.58
C GLU A 27 -4.71 -14.64 -4.24
N GLU A 28 -4.00 -14.07 -5.22
CA GLU A 28 -2.87 -14.72 -5.91
C GLU A 28 -1.58 -14.78 -5.06
N ASN A 29 -1.60 -14.34 -3.80
CA ASN A 29 -0.42 -14.21 -2.93
C ASN A 29 0.71 -13.34 -3.52
N LYS A 30 0.40 -12.48 -4.49
CA LYS A 30 1.35 -11.54 -5.10
C LYS A 30 1.42 -10.21 -4.35
N PHE A 31 0.44 -9.94 -3.49
CA PHE A 31 0.39 -8.76 -2.65
C PHE A 31 0.07 -9.13 -1.19
N ARG A 32 0.68 -8.39 -0.26
CA ARG A 32 0.47 -8.62 1.17
C ARG A 32 -0.90 -8.12 1.60
N GLU A 33 -1.70 -9.04 2.12
CA GLU A 33 -3.04 -8.78 2.66
C GLU A 33 -3.03 -7.67 3.74
N ASP A 34 -2.07 -7.71 4.66
CA ASP A 34 -1.98 -6.76 5.76
C ASP A 34 -1.60 -5.34 5.34
N LEU A 35 -0.94 -5.18 4.19
CA LEU A 35 -0.68 -3.88 3.57
C LEU A 35 -1.89 -3.39 2.79
N PHE A 36 -2.61 -4.30 2.12
CA PHE A 36 -3.84 -3.98 1.40
C PHE A 36 -4.88 -3.38 2.34
N PHE A 37 -5.17 -4.03 3.47
CA PHE A 37 -6.14 -3.51 4.45
C PHE A 37 -5.70 -2.21 5.13
N ARG A 38 -4.39 -1.94 5.22
CA ARG A 38 -3.88 -0.67 5.77
C ARG A 38 -3.95 0.50 4.79
N LEU A 39 -3.81 0.24 3.49
CA LEU A 39 -3.90 1.27 2.46
C LEU A 39 -5.35 1.51 2.03
N ASN A 40 -6.18 0.47 2.02
CA ASN A 40 -7.54 0.50 1.48
C ASN A 40 -8.59 1.02 2.48
N VAL A 41 -8.26 2.03 3.28
CA VAL A 41 -9.20 2.65 4.23
C VAL A 41 -10.16 3.61 3.52
N ILE A 42 -9.66 4.34 2.50
CA ILE A 42 -10.45 5.19 1.60
C ILE A 42 -9.95 4.93 0.19
N SER A 43 -10.79 4.33 -0.66
CA SER A 43 -10.49 4.06 -2.06
C SER A 43 -11.31 4.95 -2.99
N PHE A 44 -10.67 5.42 -4.06
CA PHE A 44 -11.31 6.17 -5.13
C PHE A 44 -11.11 5.43 -6.44
N THR A 45 -12.22 4.96 -7.02
CA THR A 45 -12.20 4.38 -8.36
C THR A 45 -12.45 5.50 -9.36
N LEU A 46 -11.43 5.82 -10.16
CA LEU A 46 -11.55 6.77 -11.26
C LEU A 46 -12.20 6.06 -12.46
N PRO A 47 -13.24 6.65 -13.09
CA PRO A 47 -13.76 6.16 -14.37
C PRO A 47 -12.70 6.36 -15.48
N PRO A 48 -12.74 5.55 -16.56
CA PRO A 48 -11.77 5.59 -17.65
C PRO A 48 -11.81 6.88 -18.47
#